data_AF-D5DNS6-F1
#
_entry.id   AF-D5DNS6-F1
#
_cell.length_a   1.000
_cell.length_b   1.000
_cell.length_c   1.000
_cell.angle_alpha   90.00
_cell.angle_beta   90.00
_cell.angle_gamma   90.00
#
_symmetry.space_group_name_H-M   'P 1'
#
loop_
_entity.id
_entity.type
_entity.pdbx_description
1 polymer ?
#
loop_
_entity_poly.entity_id
_entity_poly.type
_entity_poly.pdbx_seq_one_letter_code
_entity_poly.pdbx_strand_id
1 'polypeptide(L)'
;MKVLSMIQPWASLFVLREATYETRSWRTNYRGPLAIHTSKKIDKDVSNHIAIKSLLGKHGYTPENLPTGQIIAVCKLVDCLKVTENNETWAILEDGRIVSGNDYFMGNFIVGGYAWVVEDMQMLDEFIPAKGKLGLWEHVLIL
;
A
#
# COMPACT_ATOMS: atom_id res chain seq x y z
N MET A 1 -0.06 -4.14 -17.49
CA MET A 1 -0.38 -3.13 -16.45
C MET A 1 0.72 -3.20 -15.42
N LYS A 2 1.17 -2.06 -14.88
CA LYS A 2 2.13 -2.05 -13.79
C LYS A 2 1.51 -2.68 -12.54
N VAL A 3 2.32 -3.41 -11.81
CA VAL A 3 1.94 -4.07 -10.56
C VAL A 3 2.98 -3.74 -9.49
N LEU A 4 2.49 -3.44 -8.29
CA LEU A 4 3.32 -3.25 -7.10
C LEU A 4 3.07 -4.40 -6.12
N SER A 5 4.14 -5.10 -5.74
CA SER A 5 4.08 -6.11 -4.68
C SER A 5 4.28 -5.46 -3.31
N MET A 6 3.37 -5.77 -2.39
CA MET A 6 3.34 -5.28 -1.01
C MET A 6 3.30 -6.46 -0.04
N ILE A 7 3.92 -6.34 1.13
CA ILE A 7 3.84 -7.36 2.19
C ILE A 7 2.54 -7.18 2.98
N GLN A 8 1.94 -8.26 3.46
CA GLN A 8 0.83 -8.16 4.40
C GLN A 8 1.31 -7.74 5.80
N PRO A 9 0.52 -6.99 6.59
CA PRO A 9 -0.87 -6.60 6.35
C PRO A 9 -1.02 -5.29 5.53
N TRP A 10 0.09 -4.63 5.20
CA TRP A 10 0.09 -3.32 4.53
C TRP A 10 -0.63 -3.33 3.18
N ALA A 11 -0.50 -4.42 2.41
CA ALA A 11 -1.22 -4.58 1.15
C ALA A 11 -2.73 -4.47 1.33
N SER A 12 -3.31 -5.25 2.26
CA SER A 12 -4.74 -5.18 2.56
C SER A 12 -5.14 -3.84 3.15
N LEU A 13 -4.38 -3.28 4.10
CA LEU A 13 -4.70 -1.98 4.70
C LEU A 13 -4.72 -0.83 3.67
N PHE A 14 -3.80 -0.86 2.71
CA PHE A 14 -3.74 0.12 1.64
C PHE A 14 -4.90 -0.01 0.66
N VAL A 15 -5.26 -1.24 0.27
CA VAL A 15 -6.39 -1.52 -0.62
C VAL A 15 -7.72 -1.19 0.04
N LEU A 16 -7.86 -1.49 1.32
CA LEU A 16 -9.04 -1.15 2.14
C LEU A 16 -9.15 0.35 2.47
N ARG A 17 -8.15 1.15 2.05
CA ARG A 17 -8.05 2.59 2.32
C ARG A 17 -7.99 2.96 3.79
N GLU A 18 -7.56 2.02 4.65
CA GLU A 18 -7.18 2.34 6.03
C GLU A 18 -5.84 3.09 6.04
N ALA A 19 -4.93 2.76 5.11
CA ALA A 19 -3.76 3.56 4.79
C ALA A 19 -3.96 4.28 3.44
N THR A 20 -3.91 5.61 3.43
CA THR A 20 -4.13 6.40 2.20
C THR A 20 -2.93 6.35 1.27
N TYR A 21 -1.73 6.35 1.84
CA TYR A 21 -0.45 6.41 1.11
C TYR A 21 0.28 5.08 1.15
N GLU A 22 0.99 4.78 0.08
CA GLU A 22 2.02 3.75 0.07
C GLU A 22 3.40 4.40 0.21
N THR A 23 4.22 3.97 1.16
CA THR A 23 5.53 4.58 1.41
C THR A 23 6.69 3.72 0.90
N ARG A 24 7.66 4.32 0.21
CA ARG A 24 8.84 3.64 -0.34
C ARG A 24 10.10 4.46 -0.18
N SER A 25 11.24 3.77 -0.11
CA SER A 25 12.58 4.38 -0.12
C SER A 25 13.03 4.86 -1.51
N TRP A 26 12.23 4.60 -2.56
CA TRP A 26 12.56 4.88 -3.94
C TRP A 26 11.42 5.59 -4.67
N ARG A 27 11.81 6.42 -5.63
CA ARG A 27 10.90 7.23 -6.46
C ARG A 27 10.47 6.46 -7.70
N THR A 28 9.25 6.71 -8.16
CA THR A 28 8.82 6.35 -9.52
C THR A 28 8.32 7.56 -10.29
N ASN A 29 8.66 7.62 -11.57
CA ASN A 29 8.09 8.58 -12.52
C ASN A 29 6.84 8.03 -13.22
N TYR A 30 6.49 6.75 -12.98
CA TYR A 30 5.29 6.16 -13.56
C TYR A 30 4.04 6.84 -13.00
N ARG A 31 3.07 7.10 -13.88
CA ARG A 31 1.73 7.56 -13.56
C ARG A 31 0.74 6.81 -14.45
N GLY A 32 -0.36 6.33 -13.88
CA GLY A 32 -1.33 5.53 -14.61
C GLY A 32 -1.77 4.26 -13.86
N PRO A 33 -2.41 3.32 -14.57
CA PRO A 33 -3.01 2.13 -13.97
C PRO A 33 -2.00 1.25 -13.22
N LEU A 34 -2.34 0.90 -11.98
CA LEU A 34 -1.51 0.14 -11.07
C LEU A 34 -2.33 -0.96 -10.40
N ALA A 35 -1.86 -2.20 -10.49
CA ALA A 35 -2.40 -3.30 -9.73
C ALA A 35 -1.63 -3.50 -8.42
N ILE A 36 -2.34 -3.94 -7.37
CA ILE A 36 -1.76 -4.22 -6.06
C ILE A 36 -1.67 -5.73 -5.87
N HIS A 37 -0.45 -6.21 -5.67
CA HIS A 37 -0.14 -7.62 -5.44
C HIS A 37 0.31 -7.85 -4.00
N THR A 38 -0.16 -8.93 -3.41
CA THR A 38 0.24 -9.39 -2.09
C THR A 38 1.44 -10.33 -2.21
N SER A 39 2.51 -10.02 -1.49
CA SER A 39 3.68 -10.87 -1.39
C SER A 39 3.35 -12.17 -0.65
N LYS A 40 4.20 -13.19 -0.78
CA LYS A 40 4.08 -14.43 0.02
C LYS A 40 4.46 -14.24 1.49
N LYS A 41 5.31 -13.26 1.78
CA LYS A 41 5.69 -12.93 3.15
C LYS A 41 4.56 -12.15 3.83
N ILE A 42 4.37 -12.40 5.11
CA ILE A 42 3.50 -11.65 6.00
C ILE A 42 4.37 -11.10 7.14
N ASP A 43 4.16 -9.84 7.50
CA ASP A 43 4.67 -9.24 8.72
C ASP A 43 3.77 -9.66 9.89
N LYS A 44 4.15 -10.76 10.56
CA LYS A 44 3.33 -11.37 11.61
C LYS A 44 3.22 -10.50 12.85
N ASP A 45 4.26 -9.73 13.18
CA ASP A 45 4.26 -8.89 14.37
C ASP A 45 3.28 -7.74 14.19
N VAL A 46 3.34 -7.06 13.04
CA VAL A 46 2.38 -6.01 12.68
C VAL A 46 0.97 -6.58 12.55
N SER A 47 0.80 -7.72 11.88
CA SER A 47 -0.53 -8.34 11.72
C SER A 47 -1.17 -8.72 13.05
N ASN A 48 -0.38 -9.04 14.07
CA ASN A 48 -0.88 -9.38 15.40
C ASN A 48 -1.14 -8.19 16.32
N HIS A 49 -0.73 -6.98 15.93
CA HIS A 49 -0.96 -5.77 16.70
C HIS A 49 -2.46 -5.48 16.85
N ILE A 50 -2.90 -5.13 18.05
CA ILE A 50 -4.34 -5.00 18.38
C ILE A 50 -5.05 -3.96 17.51
N ALA A 51 -4.40 -2.83 17.22
CA ALA A 51 -4.95 -1.80 16.34
C ALA A 51 -5.11 -2.32 14.91
N ILE A 52 -4.12 -3.06 14.39
CA ILE A 52 -4.14 -3.61 13.03
C ILE A 52 -5.22 -4.67 12.90
N LYS A 53 -5.34 -5.57 13.88
CA LYS A 53 -6.44 -6.56 13.94
C LYS A 53 -7.80 -5.88 13.94
N SER A 54 -7.97 -4.81 14.71
CA SER A 54 -9.22 -4.06 14.76
C SER A 54 -9.55 -3.43 13.40
N LEU A 55 -8.57 -2.82 12.72
CA LEU A 55 -8.76 -2.24 11.38
C LEU A 55 -9.13 -3.32 10.35
N LEU A 56 -8.37 -4.42 10.29
CA LEU A 56 -8.66 -5.54 9.39
C LEU A 56 -10.05 -6.17 9.66
N GLY A 57 -10.42 -6.30 10.93
CA GLY A 57 -11.68 -6.90 11.37
C GLY A 57 -12.92 -6.13 10.91
N LYS A 58 -12.83 -4.80 10.73
CA LYS A 58 -13.92 -3.99 10.13
C LYS A 58 -14.32 -4.47 8.74
N HIS A 59 -13.39 -5.12 8.04
CA HIS A 59 -13.53 -5.59 6.66
C HIS A 59 -13.58 -7.12 6.56
N GLY A 60 -13.77 -7.82 7.68
CA GLY A 60 -13.85 -9.28 7.71
C GLY A 60 -12.51 -10.01 7.57
N TYR A 61 -11.39 -9.28 7.62
CA TYR A 61 -10.06 -9.89 7.60
C TYR A 61 -9.53 -10.20 9.00
N THR A 62 -8.80 -11.30 9.10
CA THR A 62 -7.97 -11.70 10.23
C THR A 62 -6.55 -11.95 9.72
N PRO A 63 -5.52 -11.91 10.60
CA PRO A 63 -4.15 -12.23 10.18
C PRO A 63 -3.99 -13.58 9.47
N GLU A 64 -4.88 -14.54 9.77
CA GLU A 64 -4.86 -15.89 9.23
C GLU A 64 -5.51 -16.01 7.85
N ASN A 65 -6.39 -15.08 7.46
CA ASN A 65 -7.11 -15.12 6.18
C ASN A 65 -6.64 -14.05 5.17
N LEU A 66 -5.57 -13.31 5.49
CA LEU A 66 -5.00 -12.32 4.57
C LEU A 66 -4.51 -13.00 3.27
N PRO A 67 -4.91 -12.49 2.09
CA PRO A 67 -4.49 -13.07 0.82
C PRO A 67 -2.99 -12.89 0.62
N THR A 68 -2.33 -13.90 0.05
CA THR A 68 -0.91 -13.87 -0.30
C THR A 68 -0.68 -14.43 -1.70
N GLY A 69 0.29 -13.86 -2.42
CA GLY A 69 0.65 -14.30 -3.76
C GLY A 69 -0.38 -13.95 -4.84
N GLN A 70 -1.22 -12.94 -4.61
CA GLN A 70 -2.35 -12.60 -5.49
C GLN A 70 -2.41 -11.11 -5.78
N ILE A 71 -2.89 -10.75 -6.97
CA ILE A 71 -3.34 -9.40 -7.29
C ILE A 71 -4.75 -9.26 -6.73
N ILE A 72 -4.95 -8.25 -5.88
CA ILE A 72 -6.17 -8.08 -5.09
C ILE A 72 -6.95 -6.81 -5.42
N ALA A 73 -6.31 -5.86 -6.11
CA ALA A 73 -6.92 -4.59 -6.45
C ALA A 73 -6.24 -3.92 -7.65
N VAL A 74 -6.93 -2.94 -8.21
CA VAL A 74 -6.43 -1.99 -9.20
C VAL A 74 -6.70 -0.57 -8.72
N CYS A 75 -5.85 0.37 -9.12
CA CYS A 75 -5.95 1.78 -8.83
C CYS A 75 -5.20 2.58 -9.90
N LYS A 76 -5.13 3.90 -9.75
CA LYS A 76 -4.30 4.78 -10.58
C LYS A 76 -3.25 5.46 -9.72
N LEU A 77 -1.97 5.26 -10.04
CA LEU A 77 -0.89 6.03 -9.43
C LEU A 77 -0.86 7.44 -10.02
N VAL A 78 -1.18 8.44 -9.22
CA VAL A 78 -1.28 9.85 -9.64
C VAL A 78 -0.16 10.72 -9.12
N ASP A 79 0.45 10.35 -8.00
CA ASP A 79 1.66 11.02 -7.53
C ASP A 79 2.66 10.14 -6.76
N CYS A 80 3.88 10.63 -6.59
CA CYS A 80 4.98 10.03 -5.85
C CYS A 80 5.79 11.16 -5.22
N LEU A 81 5.32 11.62 -4.07
CA LEU A 81 5.77 12.83 -3.40
C LEU A 81 6.89 12.50 -2.42
N LYS A 82 8.00 13.24 -2.51
CA LYS A 82 9.09 13.13 -1.54
C LYS A 82 8.64 13.60 -0.15
N VAL A 83 9.05 12.92 0.90
CA VAL A 83 8.90 13.39 2.27
C VAL A 83 10.02 14.39 2.56
N THR A 84 9.66 15.62 2.90
CA THR A 84 10.59 16.72 3.15
C THR A 84 10.84 16.95 4.64
N GLU A 85 9.85 16.68 5.49
CA GLU A 85 9.95 16.82 6.94
C GLU A 85 9.26 15.66 7.64
N ASN A 86 9.77 15.28 8.81
CA ASN A 86 9.17 14.32 9.73
C ASN A 86 9.38 14.81 11.16
N ASN A 87 8.31 14.91 11.94
CA ASN A 87 8.29 15.38 13.32
C ASN A 87 7.69 14.34 14.29
N GLU A 88 7.97 13.06 14.05
CA GLU A 88 7.57 11.88 14.85
C GLU A 88 6.06 11.58 14.92
N THR A 89 5.20 12.57 14.74
CA THR A 89 3.73 12.46 14.77
C THR A 89 3.06 12.92 13.48
N TRP A 90 3.81 13.61 12.61
CA TRP A 90 3.37 14.07 11.30
C TRP A 90 4.57 14.23 10.36
N ALA A 91 4.29 14.30 9.06
CA ALA A 91 5.26 14.55 8.01
C ALA A 91 4.74 15.57 6.99
N ILE A 92 5.66 16.28 6.32
CA ILE A 92 5.34 17.14 5.16
C ILE A 92 5.85 16.49 3.89
N LEU A 93 5.00 16.49 2.86
CA LEU A 93 5.32 16.05 1.50
C LEU A 93 5.79 17.24 0.65
N GLU A 94 6.50 16.96 -0.44
CA GLU A 94 7.11 18.00 -1.29
C GLU A 94 6.12 18.98 -1.94
N ASP A 95 4.83 18.65 -1.97
CA ASP A 95 3.75 19.53 -2.43
C ASP A 95 3.09 20.32 -1.30
N GLY A 96 3.60 20.23 -0.07
CA GLY A 96 3.10 20.92 1.11
C GLY A 96 2.00 20.18 1.88
N ARG A 97 1.57 18.98 1.45
CA ARG A 97 0.61 18.19 2.23
C ARG A 97 1.21 17.78 3.57
N ILE A 98 0.38 17.85 4.61
CA ILE A 98 0.69 17.32 5.94
C ILE A 98 0.03 15.96 6.09
N VAL A 99 0.82 14.94 6.43
CA VAL A 99 0.34 13.60 6.78
C VAL A 99 0.43 13.43 8.28
N SER A 100 -0.66 13.04 8.93
CA SER A 100 -0.76 12.93 10.39
C SER A 100 -1.74 11.82 10.79
N GLY A 101 -1.85 11.53 12.08
CA GLY A 101 -2.83 10.57 12.60
C GLY A 101 -2.61 9.16 12.05
N ASN A 102 -3.69 8.47 11.68
CA ASN A 102 -3.63 7.09 11.19
C ASN A 102 -2.79 6.96 9.92
N ASP A 103 -2.91 7.89 8.96
CA ASP A 103 -2.11 7.83 7.74
C ASP A 103 -0.62 7.89 8.04
N TYR A 104 -0.21 8.75 8.96
CA TYR A 104 1.19 8.82 9.40
C TYR A 104 1.60 7.55 10.13
N PHE A 105 0.77 7.06 11.06
CA PHE A 105 1.02 5.85 11.84
C PHE A 105 1.16 4.59 10.97
N MET A 106 0.52 4.56 9.81
CA MET A 106 0.48 3.41 8.91
C MET A 106 1.55 3.42 7.81
N GLY A 107 2.42 4.43 7.77
CA GLY A 107 3.45 4.57 6.75
C GLY A 107 4.82 4.88 7.34
N ASN A 108 5.87 4.61 6.56
CA ASN A 108 7.24 4.96 6.92
C ASN A 108 7.65 6.28 6.25
N PHE A 109 7.25 7.40 6.84
CA PHE A 109 7.52 8.74 6.32
C PHE A 109 8.94 9.24 6.64
N ILE A 110 9.97 8.44 6.35
CA ILE A 110 11.36 8.90 6.49
C ILE A 110 11.64 10.07 5.56
N VAL A 111 12.34 11.10 6.07
CA VAL A 111 12.80 12.23 5.24
C VAL A 111 13.67 11.69 4.10
N GLY A 112 13.37 12.12 2.87
CA GLY A 112 14.01 11.62 1.65
C GLY A 112 13.36 10.36 1.05
N GLY A 113 12.45 9.70 1.79
CA GLY A 113 11.54 8.69 1.26
C GLY A 113 10.41 9.30 0.42
N TYR A 114 9.50 8.45 -0.05
CA TYR A 114 8.43 8.85 -0.96
C TYR A 114 7.08 8.28 -0.54
N ALA A 115 6.04 9.12 -0.57
CA ALA A 115 4.64 8.75 -0.41
C ALA A 115 3.98 8.68 -1.79
N TRP A 116 3.47 7.51 -2.15
CA TRP A 116 2.79 7.24 -3.39
C TRP A 116 1.30 7.52 -3.21
N VAL A 117 0.75 8.34 -4.10
CA VAL A 117 -0.64 8.81 -4.07
C VAL A 117 -1.41 8.11 -5.16
N VAL A 118 -2.51 7.46 -4.79
CA VAL A 118 -3.36 6.71 -5.70
C VAL A 118 -4.79 7.22 -5.66
N GLU A 119 -5.47 7.06 -6.78
CA GLU A 119 -6.90 7.33 -6.97
C GLU A 119 -7.59 6.07 -7.49
N ASP A 120 -8.93 6.08 -7.48
CA ASP A 120 -9.78 5.03 -8.07
C ASP A 120 -9.43 3.62 -7.60
N MET A 121 -9.19 3.44 -6.30
CA MET A 121 -8.93 2.11 -5.72
C MET A 121 -10.16 1.23 -5.86
N GLN A 122 -9.99 0.09 -6.50
CA GLN A 122 -11.01 -0.93 -6.71
C GLN A 122 -10.44 -2.29 -6.35
N MET A 123 -11.02 -2.92 -5.33
CA MET A 123 -10.74 -4.32 -5.01
C MET A 123 -11.34 -5.22 -6.10
N LEU A 124 -10.65 -6.30 -6.45
CA LEU A 124 -11.16 -7.27 -7.41
C LEU A 124 -12.17 -8.20 -6.72
N ASP A 125 -13.24 -8.57 -7.42
CA ASP A 125 -14.20 -9.58 -6.94
C ASP A 125 -13.54 -10.97 -6.83
N GLU A 126 -12.66 -11.29 -7.78
CA GLU A 126 -11.84 -12.50 -7.77
C GLU A 126 -10.34 -12.15 -7.83
N PHE A 127 -9.58 -12.63 -6.84
CA PHE A 127 -8.15 -12.36 -6.76
C PHE A 127 -7.36 -13.22 -7.74
N ILE A 128 -6.40 -12.61 -8.42
CA ILE A 128 -5.65 -13.24 -9.51
C ILE A 128 -4.30 -13.75 -8.98
N PRO A 129 -4.02 -15.07 -8.99
CA PRO A 129 -2.72 -15.60 -8.59
C PRO A 129 -1.58 -15.06 -9.48
N ALA A 130 -0.51 -14.57 -8.87
CA ALA A 130 0.66 -14.09 -9.62
C ALA A 130 1.96 -14.24 -8.83
N LYS A 131 3.07 -14.48 -9.54
CA LYS A 131 4.41 -14.49 -8.94
C LYS A 131 4.92 -13.05 -8.81
N GLY A 132 4.98 -12.57 -7.56
CA GLY A 132 5.49 -11.23 -7.24
C GLY A 132 6.95 -11.02 -7.68
N LYS A 133 7.28 -9.76 -7.97
CA LYS A 133 8.62 -9.30 -8.38
C LYS A 133 8.96 -8.00 -7.67
N LEU A 134 10.25 -7.67 -7.61
CA LEU A 134 10.72 -6.40 -7.05
C LEU A 134 10.42 -5.24 -8.00
N GLY A 135 10.28 -4.03 -7.44
CA GLY A 135 9.94 -2.82 -8.18
C GLY A 135 8.53 -2.86 -8.78
N LEU A 136 8.29 -1.98 -9.76
CA LEU A 136 7.10 -2.05 -10.60
C LEU A 136 7.32 -3.06 -11.72
N TRP A 137 6.46 -4.07 -11.80
CA TRP A 137 6.55 -5.13 -12.81
C TRP A 137 5.29 -5.18 -13.68
N GLU A 138 5.35 -5.88 -14.81
CA GLU A 138 4.22 -6.00 -15.74
C GLU A 138 3.46 -7.31 -15.55
N HIS A 139 2.14 -7.20 -15.58
CA HIS A 139 1.22 -8.35 -15.69
C HIS A 139 0.10 -8.04 -16.70
N VAL A 140 -0.35 -9.09 -17.39
CA VAL A 140 -1.57 -9.02 -18.21
C VAL A 140 -2.75 -9.26 -17.28
N LEU A 141 -3.62 -8.26 -17.13
CA LEU A 141 -4.87 -8.39 -16.41
C LEU A 141 -5.99 -8.53 -17.44
N ILE A 142 -6.81 -9.56 -17.26
CA ILE A 142 -8.06 -9.73 -17.98
C ILE A 142 -9.11 -9.39 -16.92
N LEU A 143 -9.60 -8.15 -16.96
CA LEU A 143 -10.63 -7.61 -16.07
C LEU A 143 -11.99 -7.69 -16.76
#